data_AF-A0A0E0A5T8-F1
#
_entry.id   AF-A0A0E0A5T8-F1
#
_cell.length_a   1.000
_cell.length_b   1.000
_cell.length_c   1.000
_cell.angle_alpha   90.00
_cell.angle_beta   90.00
_cell.angle_gamma   90.00
#
_symmetry.space_group_name_H-M   'P 1'
#
loop_
_entity.id
_entity.type
_entity.pdbx_description
1 polymer ?
#
loop_
_entity_poly.entity_id
_entity_poly.type
_entity_poly.pdbx_seq_one_letter_code
_entity_poly.pdbx_strand_id
1 'polypeptide(L)'
;MAGSDHHPGGRDGAPLVFDELRWVIQIRRSLQEDGGDDDDDNGIPVSVFNVPKQLQAHKPEAYVPQFIALGPYHHWRPELYEMERYKLAAARRAQRHLREGVKLEHLVEQFARAERKVRAHYHRYLDFSGETLAWMMVVDGAFLLEFLQIFAAAEAAAGGGGGKPELRRVSSRMAHLVDFAGRKSAHNLILRDMLMLENQIPLFLLRKLLEPQCSSAEEAGELLGRMVTGLMKELCPFKMMDNFPAIDVAKHAHLLELLYHLLVPKPSDDAAAAADGHDEGYDIEEQPVDGGGGGGEEKQQSAGCEYVKQLLAAVWGIVSSLKSGPMQYVAKPISFAVKAPWKMLTVVPGFSAMKHPVESFFMSGGGGDPSSSSTAAGQDHHHAISRPPLIEEIMIPSVTELAAAGVQFAPTNGDATTVSFDAKTATLHLPVVTLDGSTTEVVLRNLVAYEASAATGPLVLARYTELMNGIIDTGEDVAALRRRGVVLNRMKSDGEAARLWNGMSRSVRLTKVAAMDAAVEGVNRYHGARWRVKARRFMRRYVFGSWQLLTFLAAVLMLLLTTLQAFCSVYTCSRWFGAVAVAPPP
;
A
#
# COMPACT_ATOMS: atom_id res chain seq x y z
N MET A 1 30.64 35.47 -38.21
CA MET A 1 30.65 36.54 -37.19
C MET A 1 29.19 36.92 -36.98
N ALA A 2 28.48 36.22 -36.08
CA ALA A 2 28.22 36.61 -34.68
C ALA A 2 27.36 37.88 -34.59
N GLY A 3 26.23 38.01 -33.90
CA GLY A 3 25.33 37.20 -33.05
C GLY A 3 23.99 38.00 -33.02
N SER A 4 22.88 37.64 -32.37
CA SER A 4 22.63 36.85 -31.18
C SER A 4 21.14 36.44 -31.14
N ASP A 5 20.89 35.16 -30.88
CA ASP A 5 19.57 34.60 -30.59
C ASP A 5 19.07 35.02 -29.20
N HIS A 6 17.77 35.28 -29.10
CA HIS A 6 17.04 35.36 -27.83
C HIS A 6 16.34 34.02 -27.56
N HIS A 7 16.79 33.32 -26.53
CA HIS A 7 16.03 32.29 -25.82
C HIS A 7 15.63 32.85 -24.45
N PRO A 8 14.38 32.71 -23.98
CA PRO A 8 14.05 32.90 -22.58
C PRO A 8 14.35 31.59 -21.85
N GLY A 9 15.55 31.51 -21.26
CA GLY A 9 15.91 30.47 -20.30
C GLY A 9 15.07 30.58 -19.02
N GLY A 10 14.69 29.42 -18.48
CA GLY A 10 13.88 29.26 -17.29
C GLY A 10 14.41 30.03 -16.08
N ARG A 11 13.48 30.60 -15.31
CA ARG A 11 13.76 30.99 -13.93
C ARG A 11 13.62 29.73 -13.08
N ASP A 12 14.75 29.10 -12.85
CA ASP A 12 14.95 28.21 -11.71
C ASP A 12 14.50 28.93 -10.43
N GLY A 13 13.82 28.18 -9.57
CA GLY A 13 13.34 28.65 -8.28
C GLY A 13 14.49 29.25 -7.48
N ALA A 14 14.37 30.54 -7.16
CA ALA A 14 15.27 31.17 -6.20
C ALA A 14 15.20 30.37 -4.89
N PRO A 15 16.34 30.00 -4.27
CA PRO A 15 16.32 29.41 -2.95
C PRO A 15 15.67 30.42 -2.01
N LEU A 16 14.74 29.96 -1.16
CA LEU A 16 14.26 30.75 -0.02
C LEU A 16 15.50 31.18 0.77
N VAL A 17 15.82 32.48 0.72
CA VAL A 17 16.96 33.04 1.45
C VAL A 17 16.64 32.89 2.93
N PHE A 18 17.44 32.07 3.63
CA PHE A 18 17.32 31.90 5.08
C PHE A 18 17.54 33.26 5.75
N ASP A 19 16.50 33.78 6.41
CA ASP A 19 16.54 35.05 7.13
C ASP A 19 17.10 34.80 8.54
N GLU A 20 18.42 34.73 8.62
CA GLU A 20 19.15 34.45 9.87
C GLU A 20 18.75 35.41 10.99
N LEU A 21 18.53 36.69 10.68
CA LEU A 21 18.12 37.70 11.65
C LEU A 21 16.74 37.39 12.23
N ARG A 22 15.78 37.03 11.38
CA ARG A 22 14.45 36.61 11.83
C ARG A 22 14.52 35.36 12.69
N TRP A 23 15.32 34.37 12.29
CA TRP A 23 15.51 33.15 13.06
C TRP A 23 16.06 33.46 14.46
N VAL A 24 17.12 34.28 14.55
CA VAL A 24 17.71 34.69 15.84
C VAL A 24 16.70 35.45 16.70
N ILE A 25 15.93 36.38 16.13
CA ILE A 25 14.89 37.12 16.86
C ILE A 25 13.83 36.17 17.42
N GLN A 26 13.43 35.18 16.62
CA GLN A 26 12.40 34.23 17.00
C GLN A 26 12.88 33.28 18.11
N ILE A 27 14.06 32.68 17.97
CA ILE A 27 14.64 31.80 19.00
C ILE A 27 14.87 32.57 20.30
N ARG A 28 15.40 33.80 20.22
CA ARG A 28 15.61 34.64 21.40
C ARG A 28 14.29 34.97 22.11
N ARG A 29 13.22 35.26 21.36
CA ARG A 29 11.88 35.48 21.94
C ARG A 29 11.35 34.21 22.61
N SER A 30 11.45 33.07 21.93
CA SER A 30 11.03 31.78 22.48
C SER A 30 11.74 31.44 23.78
N LEU A 31 13.06 31.67 23.87
CA LEU A 31 13.86 31.41 25.08
C LEU A 31 13.67 32.47 26.19
N GLN A 32 13.13 33.65 25.87
CA GLN A 32 12.91 34.73 26.84
C GLN A 32 11.52 34.70 27.48
N GLU A 33 10.57 33.97 26.89
CA GLU A 33 9.20 33.81 27.39
C GLU A 33 9.07 32.72 28.47
N ASP A 34 10.17 32.08 28.89
CA ASP A 34 10.22 31.00 29.89
C ASP A 34 10.11 31.46 31.37
N GLY A 35 9.16 32.34 31.72
CA GLY A 35 9.07 32.81 33.10
C GLY A 35 7.79 33.49 33.58
N GLY A 36 6.67 33.33 32.87
CA GLY A 36 5.39 33.90 33.31
C GLY A 36 4.24 32.93 33.12
N ASP A 37 3.92 32.17 34.17
CA ASP A 37 2.64 31.54 34.55
C ASP A 37 1.75 30.81 33.50
N ASP A 38 2.18 30.65 32.25
CA ASP A 38 1.53 29.78 31.25
C ASP A 38 2.39 28.54 31.00
N ASP A 39 2.54 27.67 32.02
CA ASP A 39 3.10 26.31 31.95
C ASP A 39 2.25 25.34 31.06
N ASP A 40 1.42 25.86 30.15
CA ASP A 40 0.43 25.10 29.38
C ASP A 40 0.95 24.64 27.99
N ASP A 41 2.18 25.03 27.61
CA ASP A 41 2.81 24.63 26.33
C ASP A 41 3.67 23.37 26.44
N ASN A 42 4.05 22.95 27.67
CA ASN A 42 4.97 21.82 27.90
C ASN A 42 4.30 20.43 27.69
N GLY A 43 3.02 20.41 27.32
CA GLY A 43 2.22 19.18 27.19
C GLY A 43 1.38 19.09 25.91
N ILE A 44 1.47 20.04 24.96
CA ILE A 44 0.71 19.95 23.70
C ILE A 44 1.48 19.03 22.74
N PRO A 45 0.98 17.81 22.45
CA PRO A 45 1.68 16.90 21.56
C PRO A 45 1.65 17.42 20.12
N VAL A 46 2.74 17.17 19.40
CA VAL A 46 2.78 17.31 17.94
C VAL A 46 1.67 16.44 17.34
N SER A 47 0.91 17.00 16.39
CA SER A 47 -0.22 16.29 15.77
C SER A 47 -0.15 16.24 14.24
N VAL A 48 0.43 17.27 13.62
CA VAL A 48 0.62 17.35 12.17
C VAL A 48 2.06 16.91 11.86
N PHE A 49 2.19 15.65 11.45
CA PHE A 49 3.47 15.00 11.17
C PHE A 49 3.87 15.12 9.70
N ASN A 50 5.14 14.84 9.42
CA ASN A 50 5.59 14.62 8.05
C ASN A 50 5.20 13.22 7.58
N VAL A 51 4.95 13.09 6.28
CA VAL A 51 4.76 11.77 5.69
C VAL A 51 6.11 11.05 5.63
N PRO A 52 6.21 9.80 6.15
CA PRO A 52 7.41 8.98 6.02
C PRO A 52 7.90 8.90 4.57
N LYS A 53 9.20 9.14 4.35
CA LYS A 53 9.79 9.20 3.00
C LYS A 53 9.58 7.91 2.21
N GLN A 54 9.55 6.76 2.89
CA GLN A 54 9.28 5.45 2.31
C GLN A 54 7.85 5.39 1.74
N LEU A 55 6.86 5.91 2.45
CA LEU A 55 5.47 6.00 1.99
C LEU A 55 5.38 6.94 0.78
N GLN A 56 6.00 8.12 0.88
CA GLN A 56 5.97 9.14 -0.16
C GLN A 56 6.64 8.68 -1.48
N ALA A 57 7.72 7.90 -1.42
CA ALA A 57 8.46 7.45 -2.60
C ALA A 57 7.63 6.56 -3.54
N HIS A 58 6.66 5.81 -3.02
CA HIS A 58 5.88 4.85 -3.81
C HIS A 58 4.66 5.48 -4.50
N LYS A 59 4.10 6.53 -3.91
CA LYS A 59 2.88 7.19 -4.40
C LYS A 59 2.82 8.66 -3.97
N PRO A 60 3.74 9.52 -4.45
CA PRO A 60 3.86 10.89 -3.98
C PRO A 60 2.57 11.70 -4.16
N GLU A 61 1.81 11.44 -5.22
CA GLU A 61 0.55 12.10 -5.53
C GLU A 61 -0.57 11.83 -4.50
N ALA A 62 -0.41 10.84 -3.62
CA ALA A 62 -1.34 10.55 -2.54
C ALA A 62 -1.08 11.38 -1.27
N TYR A 63 0.07 12.04 -1.17
CA TYR A 63 0.50 12.73 0.05
C TYR A 63 0.69 14.24 -0.13
N VAL A 64 0.61 14.71 -1.38
CA VAL A 64 0.79 16.11 -1.73
C VAL A 64 -0.52 16.67 -2.27
N PRO A 65 -1.06 17.76 -1.71
CA PRO A 65 -2.31 18.34 -2.15
C PRO A 65 -2.20 18.79 -3.60
N GLN A 66 -3.25 18.52 -4.39
CA GLN A 66 -3.27 18.78 -5.83
C GLN A 66 -4.20 19.92 -6.22
N PHE A 67 -5.08 20.34 -5.30
CA PHE A 67 -6.11 21.32 -5.54
C PHE A 67 -6.07 22.43 -4.51
N ILE A 68 -5.97 22.12 -3.20
CA ILE A 68 -5.98 23.15 -2.15
C ILE A 68 -4.93 22.91 -1.05
N ALA A 69 -4.12 23.94 -0.79
CA ALA A 69 -3.29 24.03 0.39
C ALA A 69 -4.08 24.60 1.57
N LEU A 70 -4.02 23.90 2.69
CA LEU A 70 -4.57 24.25 3.99
C LEU A 70 -3.45 24.23 5.02
N GLY A 71 -3.20 25.38 5.64
CA GLY A 71 -2.14 25.52 6.61
C GLY A 71 -0.75 25.67 5.98
N PRO A 72 0.31 25.51 6.77
CA PRO A 72 1.62 26.10 6.47
C PRO A 72 2.51 25.26 5.57
N TYR A 73 2.30 23.96 5.44
CA TYR A 73 3.27 23.10 4.76
C TYR A 73 3.27 23.23 3.23
N HIS A 74 2.09 23.50 2.64
CA HIS A 74 1.91 23.56 1.19
C HIS A 74 1.49 24.92 0.65
N HIS A 75 1.38 25.94 1.51
CA HIS A 75 0.82 27.26 1.16
C HIS A 75 1.49 27.93 -0.05
N TRP A 76 2.81 27.85 -0.16
CA TRP A 76 3.58 28.54 -1.21
C TRP A 76 3.76 27.75 -2.51
N ARG A 77 2.97 26.70 -2.72
CA ARG A 77 3.02 25.91 -3.95
C ARG A 77 2.31 26.66 -5.08
N PRO A 78 3.02 27.07 -6.14
CA PRO A 78 2.42 27.86 -7.23
C PRO A 78 1.24 27.16 -7.90
N GLU A 79 1.24 25.82 -7.92
CA GLU A 79 0.19 25.00 -8.51
C GLU A 79 -1.16 25.12 -7.78
N LEU A 80 -1.15 25.61 -6.52
CA LEU A 80 -2.33 25.72 -5.66
C LEU A 80 -2.85 27.16 -5.53
N TYR A 81 -2.16 28.14 -6.14
CA TYR A 81 -2.49 29.57 -6.00
C TYR A 81 -3.87 29.96 -6.54
N GLU A 82 -4.40 29.20 -7.50
CA GLU A 82 -5.76 29.43 -8.01
C GLU A 82 -6.81 29.36 -6.88
N MET A 83 -6.55 28.56 -5.84
CA MET A 83 -7.46 28.41 -4.71
C MET A 83 -7.41 29.57 -3.71
N GLU A 84 -6.34 30.38 -3.69
CA GLU A 84 -6.22 31.53 -2.78
C GLU A 84 -7.36 32.54 -2.96
N ARG A 85 -7.81 32.77 -4.20
CA ARG A 85 -8.94 33.68 -4.47
C ARG A 85 -10.24 33.21 -3.81
N TYR A 86 -10.43 31.89 -3.71
CA TYR A 86 -11.61 31.29 -3.09
C TYR A 86 -11.52 31.33 -1.57
N LYS A 87 -10.31 31.08 -1.03
CA LYS A 87 -10.05 31.22 0.41
C LYS A 87 -10.26 32.65 0.90
N LEU A 88 -9.72 33.63 0.18
CA LEU A 88 -9.97 35.06 0.45
C LEU A 88 -11.46 35.43 0.33
N ALA A 89 -12.16 34.87 -0.66
CA ALA A 89 -13.59 35.12 -0.80
C ALA A 89 -14.39 34.52 0.36
N ALA A 90 -13.98 33.36 0.89
CA ALA A 90 -14.55 32.74 2.07
C ALA A 90 -14.29 33.57 3.33
N ALA A 91 -13.05 34.02 3.54
CA ALA A 91 -12.68 34.92 4.64
C ALA A 91 -13.50 36.22 4.64
N ARG A 92 -13.69 36.85 3.46
CA ARG A 92 -14.55 38.04 3.31
C ARG A 92 -16.02 37.78 3.64
N ARG A 93 -16.51 36.55 3.40
CA ARG A 93 -17.87 36.16 3.79
C ARG A 93 -17.93 35.90 5.29
N ALA A 94 -16.96 35.19 5.86
CA ALA A 94 -16.87 34.96 7.30
C ALA A 94 -16.89 36.29 8.07
N GLN A 95 -16.14 37.30 7.60
CA GLN A 95 -16.12 38.64 8.19
C GLN A 95 -17.50 39.30 8.27
N ARG A 96 -18.40 39.07 7.31
CA ARG A 96 -19.76 39.65 7.32
C ARG A 96 -20.69 39.01 8.35
N HIS A 97 -20.30 37.87 8.90
CA HIS A 97 -21.09 37.11 9.87
C HIS A 97 -20.53 37.21 11.29
N LEU A 98 -19.44 37.96 11.47
CA LEU A 98 -18.94 38.29 12.80
C LEU A 98 -19.92 39.25 13.49
N ARG A 99 -19.99 39.18 14.82
CA ARG A 99 -20.71 40.16 15.66
C ARG A 99 -20.29 41.59 15.31
N GLU A 100 -21.21 42.53 15.48
CA GLU A 100 -20.97 43.94 15.20
C GLU A 100 -19.73 44.46 15.93
N GLY A 101 -18.87 45.19 15.21
CA GLY A 101 -17.60 45.72 15.71
C GLY A 101 -16.40 44.77 15.63
N VAL A 102 -16.61 43.46 15.47
CA VAL A 102 -15.52 42.50 15.32
C VAL A 102 -15.07 42.42 13.86
N LYS A 103 -13.76 42.58 13.63
CA LYS A 103 -13.16 42.41 12.29
C LYS A 103 -12.25 41.19 12.25
N LEU A 104 -11.91 40.76 11.04
CA LEU A 104 -11.03 39.62 10.82
C LEU A 104 -9.65 39.84 11.44
N GLU A 105 -9.16 41.08 11.45
CA GLU A 105 -7.90 41.49 12.06
C GLU A 105 -7.85 41.18 13.56
N HIS A 106 -8.98 41.28 14.28
CA HIS A 106 -9.03 40.92 15.70
C HIS A 106 -8.81 39.42 15.91
N LEU A 107 -9.27 38.58 14.97
CA LEU A 107 -9.04 37.13 15.01
C LEU A 107 -7.59 36.80 14.69
N VAL A 108 -6.98 37.54 13.76
CA VAL A 108 -5.55 37.42 13.44
C VAL A 108 -4.70 37.77 14.66
N GLU A 109 -5.02 38.85 15.38
CA GLU A 109 -4.32 39.20 16.62
C GLU A 109 -4.45 38.11 17.70
N GLN A 110 -5.63 37.50 17.85
CA GLN A 110 -5.82 36.38 18.77
C GLN A 110 -4.99 35.15 18.36
N PHE A 111 -4.91 34.87 17.07
CA PHE A 111 -4.15 33.72 16.54
C PHE A 111 -2.65 33.97 16.63
N ALA A 112 -2.20 35.21 16.45
CA ALA A 112 -0.82 35.61 16.68
C ALA A 112 -0.41 35.46 18.15
N ARG A 113 -1.31 35.71 19.11
CA ARG A 113 -1.06 35.42 20.54
C ARG A 113 -0.97 33.92 20.82
N ALA A 114 -1.70 33.10 20.06
CA ALA A 114 -1.66 31.64 20.15
C ALA A 114 -0.55 31.01 19.27
N GLU A 115 0.41 31.80 18.76
CA GLU A 115 1.42 31.35 17.80
C GLU A 115 2.21 30.14 18.29
N ARG A 116 2.67 30.14 19.55
CA ARG A 116 3.43 29.03 20.14
C ARG A 116 2.64 27.72 20.09
N LYS A 117 1.41 27.76 20.60
CA LYS A 117 0.44 26.66 20.53
C LYS A 117 0.17 26.19 19.11
N VAL A 118 0.00 27.10 18.15
CA VAL A 118 -0.19 26.73 16.74
C VAL A 118 1.03 25.99 16.21
N ARG A 119 2.24 26.50 16.48
CA ARG A 119 3.50 25.89 16.02
C ARG A 119 3.74 24.52 16.65
N ALA A 120 3.40 24.33 17.92
CA ALA A 120 3.54 23.06 18.64
C ALA A 120 2.81 21.89 17.95
N HIS A 121 1.70 22.15 17.26
CA HIS A 121 0.99 21.13 16.48
C HIS A 121 1.78 20.62 15.26
N TYR A 122 2.73 21.38 14.72
CA TYR A 122 3.44 21.05 13.48
C TYR A 122 4.84 20.54 13.77
N HIS A 123 5.12 19.31 13.34
CA HIS A 123 6.43 18.65 13.53
C HIS A 123 7.61 19.44 12.92
N ARG A 124 7.41 19.98 11.71
CA ARG A 124 8.41 20.80 11.02
C ARG A 124 8.41 22.24 11.53
N TYR A 125 9.60 22.80 11.74
CA TYR A 125 9.79 24.22 12.00
C TYR A 125 9.15 25.07 10.88
N LEU A 126 8.40 26.08 11.30
CA LEU A 126 7.66 26.97 10.41
C LEU A 126 8.39 28.31 10.30
N ASP A 127 9.10 28.57 9.21
CA ASP A 127 9.84 29.84 9.03
C ASP A 127 8.93 30.98 8.53
N PHE A 128 7.95 31.35 9.34
CA PHE A 128 7.01 32.44 9.09
C PHE A 128 7.01 33.43 10.25
N SER A 129 6.66 34.69 10.01
CA SER A 129 6.31 35.58 11.12
C SER A 129 4.98 35.12 11.74
N GLY A 130 4.79 35.39 13.04
CA GLY A 130 3.53 35.08 13.72
C GLY A 130 2.30 35.68 13.05
N GLU A 131 2.43 36.90 12.51
CA GLU A 131 1.37 37.56 11.75
C GLU A 131 1.05 36.82 10.44
N THR A 132 2.06 36.41 9.67
CA THR A 132 1.85 35.63 8.44
C THR A 132 1.18 34.29 8.75
N LEU A 133 1.63 33.59 9.79
CA LEU A 133 1.05 32.33 10.21
C LEU A 133 -0.42 32.51 10.65
N ALA A 134 -0.71 33.56 11.42
CA ALA A 134 -2.07 33.87 11.86
C ALA A 134 -3.01 34.17 10.69
N TRP A 135 -2.60 35.02 9.73
CA TRP A 135 -3.39 35.28 8.53
C TRP A 135 -3.69 34.01 7.74
N MET A 136 -2.69 33.15 7.57
CA MET A 136 -2.83 31.87 6.89
C MET A 136 -3.86 30.98 7.59
N MET A 137 -3.78 30.82 8.90
CA MET A 137 -4.73 30.01 9.68
C MET A 137 -6.15 30.57 9.60
N VAL A 138 -6.31 31.90 9.66
CA VAL A 138 -7.63 32.55 9.61
C VAL A 138 -8.27 32.41 8.23
N VAL A 139 -7.51 32.64 7.15
CA VAL A 139 -8.02 32.56 5.76
C VAL A 139 -8.34 31.11 5.39
N ASP A 140 -7.42 30.19 5.66
CA ASP A 140 -7.60 28.77 5.33
C ASP A 140 -8.67 28.14 6.21
N GLY A 141 -8.73 28.50 7.51
CA GLY A 141 -9.77 28.06 8.44
C GLY A 141 -11.17 28.58 8.05
N ALA A 142 -11.28 29.82 7.57
CA ALA A 142 -12.54 30.36 7.08
C ALA A 142 -13.05 29.61 5.83
N PHE A 143 -12.15 29.27 4.90
CA PHE A 143 -12.49 28.41 3.76
C PHE A 143 -12.96 27.04 4.22
N LEU A 144 -12.20 26.41 5.12
CA LEU A 144 -12.50 25.07 5.62
C LEU A 144 -13.87 25.04 6.31
N LEU A 145 -14.18 26.03 7.16
CA LEU A 145 -15.50 26.16 7.79
C LEU A 145 -16.63 26.35 6.78
N GLU A 146 -16.45 27.17 5.75
CA GLU A 146 -17.47 27.34 4.71
C GLU A 146 -17.70 26.04 3.92
N PHE A 147 -16.64 25.28 3.65
CA PHE A 147 -16.76 23.98 2.99
C PHE A 147 -17.44 22.95 3.90
N LEU A 148 -17.12 22.94 5.19
CA LEU A 148 -17.71 22.03 6.18
C LEU A 148 -19.18 22.31 6.47
N GLN A 149 -19.67 23.54 6.28
CA GLN A 149 -21.09 23.90 6.43
C GLN A 149 -22.03 23.07 5.54
N ILE A 150 -21.56 22.61 4.38
CA ILE A 150 -22.31 21.72 3.48
C ILE A 150 -22.68 20.43 4.21
N PHE A 151 -21.79 19.88 5.04
CA PHE A 151 -22.01 18.63 5.72
C PHE A 151 -22.93 18.76 6.94
N ALA A 152 -22.93 19.91 7.63
CA ALA A 152 -23.89 20.17 8.71
C ALA A 152 -25.34 20.20 8.20
N ALA A 153 -25.58 20.78 7.03
CA ALA A 153 -26.92 20.83 6.44
C ALA A 153 -27.39 19.45 5.91
N ALA A 154 -26.47 18.61 5.42
CA ALA A 154 -26.76 17.22 5.06
C ALA A 154 -27.20 16.40 6.28
N GLU A 155 -26.46 16.56 7.38
CA GLU A 155 -26.66 15.84 8.63
C GLU A 155 -28.00 16.20 9.27
N ALA A 156 -28.32 17.49 9.34
CA ALA A 156 -29.61 17.98 9.83
C ALA A 156 -30.81 17.49 9.00
N ALA A 157 -30.65 17.32 7.67
CA ALA A 157 -31.69 16.81 6.80
C ALA A 157 -31.94 15.29 6.96
N ALA A 158 -30.91 14.52 7.33
CA ALA A 158 -31.02 13.09 7.60
C ALA A 158 -31.69 12.79 8.97
N GLY A 159 -31.61 13.72 9.93
CA GLY A 159 -32.11 13.58 11.31
C GLY A 159 -33.62 13.78 11.55
N GLY A 160 -34.46 13.88 10.51
CA GLY A 160 -35.93 13.85 10.67
C GLY A 160 -36.62 15.14 11.14
N GLY A 161 -35.92 16.27 11.24
CA GLY A 161 -36.53 17.56 11.53
C GLY A 161 -37.19 18.17 10.29
N GLY A 162 -38.52 18.08 10.17
CA GLY A 162 -39.33 18.67 9.07
C GLY A 162 -39.31 20.21 8.96
N GLY A 163 -38.34 20.90 9.57
CA GLY A 163 -38.07 22.30 9.30
C GLY A 163 -37.30 22.41 8.00
N LYS A 164 -37.73 23.29 7.08
CA LYS A 164 -36.89 23.68 5.93
C LYS A 164 -35.55 24.15 6.50
N PRO A 165 -34.42 23.50 6.18
CA PRO A 165 -33.14 24.08 6.51
C PRO A 165 -33.12 25.42 5.79
N GLU A 166 -32.91 26.53 6.51
CA GLU A 166 -32.36 27.71 5.85
C GLU A 166 -30.98 27.29 5.34
N LEU A 167 -30.96 26.74 4.13
CA LEU A 167 -29.75 26.46 3.40
C LEU A 167 -29.00 27.78 3.37
N ARG A 168 -27.84 27.83 4.02
CA ARG A 168 -26.76 28.68 3.53
C ARG A 168 -26.38 28.09 2.18
N ARG A 169 -27.15 28.47 1.15
CA ARG A 169 -26.91 28.14 -0.25
C ARG A 169 -25.43 28.37 -0.48
N VAL A 170 -24.68 27.32 -0.86
CA VAL A 170 -23.27 27.45 -1.23
C VAL A 170 -23.16 28.70 -2.07
N SER A 171 -22.27 29.62 -1.65
CA SER A 171 -22.09 30.89 -2.33
C SER A 171 -22.06 30.67 -3.84
N SER A 172 -22.74 31.50 -4.63
CA SER A 172 -22.78 31.33 -6.10
C SER A 172 -21.38 31.21 -6.72
N ARG A 173 -20.35 31.77 -6.04
CA ARG A 173 -18.94 31.67 -6.41
C ARG A 173 -18.27 30.32 -6.09
N MET A 174 -18.77 29.56 -5.12
CA MET A 174 -18.29 28.19 -4.80
C MET A 174 -19.19 27.09 -5.38
N ALA A 175 -20.34 27.45 -5.94
CA ALA A 175 -21.30 26.49 -6.48
C ALA A 175 -20.73 25.58 -7.59
N HIS A 176 -19.66 25.99 -8.29
CA HIS A 176 -18.98 25.12 -9.26
C HIS A 176 -17.95 24.16 -8.61
N LEU A 177 -17.50 24.45 -7.39
CA LEU A 177 -16.54 23.64 -6.64
C LEU A 177 -17.24 22.62 -5.73
N VAL A 178 -18.46 22.91 -5.29
CA VAL A 178 -19.21 22.07 -4.36
C VAL A 178 -20.58 21.71 -4.94
N ASP A 179 -20.93 20.43 -4.90
CA ASP A 179 -22.28 19.94 -5.16
C ASP A 179 -22.61 18.83 -4.17
N PHE A 180 -23.76 18.92 -3.50
CA PHE A 180 -24.30 17.91 -2.59
C PHE A 180 -24.52 16.56 -3.28
N ALA A 181 -24.65 16.55 -4.62
CA ALA A 181 -24.82 15.32 -5.38
C ALA A 181 -23.50 14.55 -5.64
N GLY A 182 -22.34 15.04 -5.18
CA GLY A 182 -21.04 14.37 -5.37
C GLY A 182 -20.58 14.25 -6.84
N ARG A 183 -21.23 14.98 -7.76
CA ARG A 183 -21.03 14.85 -9.22
C ARG A 183 -19.93 15.72 -9.80
N LYS A 184 -19.26 16.56 -9.00
CA LYS A 184 -18.25 17.51 -9.48
C LYS A 184 -16.85 17.11 -9.06
N SER A 185 -15.93 17.01 -10.03
CA SER A 185 -14.53 16.63 -9.84
C SER A 185 -13.82 17.45 -8.74
N ALA A 186 -14.07 18.76 -8.67
CA ALA A 186 -13.43 19.64 -7.69
C ALA A 186 -13.82 19.33 -6.24
N HIS A 187 -15.03 18.83 -5.98
CA HIS A 187 -15.48 18.53 -4.61
C HIS A 187 -14.65 17.39 -4.00
N ASN A 188 -14.48 16.29 -4.76
CA ASN A 188 -13.70 15.14 -4.32
C ASN A 188 -12.21 15.47 -4.18
N LEU A 189 -11.69 16.35 -5.03
CA LEU A 189 -10.30 16.84 -4.91
C LEU A 189 -10.08 17.62 -3.61
N ILE A 190 -11.03 18.50 -3.24
CA ILE A 190 -10.96 19.24 -1.96
C ILE A 190 -11.05 18.28 -0.77
N LEU A 191 -12.02 17.35 -0.79
CA LEU A 191 -12.21 16.37 0.29
C LEU A 191 -10.96 15.54 0.55
N ARG A 192 -10.34 15.08 -0.53
CA ARG A 192 -9.12 14.29 -0.48
C ARG A 192 -7.94 15.10 0.08
N ASP A 193 -7.75 16.32 -0.41
CA ASP A 193 -6.67 17.19 0.05
C ASP A 193 -6.85 17.61 1.52
N MET A 194 -8.11 17.76 1.98
CA MET A 194 -8.46 18.07 3.38
C MET A 194 -8.10 16.96 4.39
N LEU A 195 -7.89 15.72 3.93
CA LEU A 195 -7.51 14.58 4.77
C LEU A 195 -6.05 14.17 4.57
N MET A 196 -5.24 14.98 3.89
CA MET A 196 -3.81 14.70 3.78
C MET A 196 -3.07 15.06 5.08
N LEU A 197 -2.14 14.20 5.50
CA LEU A 197 -1.41 14.34 6.77
C LEU A 197 -0.69 15.69 6.90
N GLU A 198 -0.07 16.16 5.81
CA GLU A 198 0.66 17.42 5.77
C GLU A 198 -0.24 18.65 5.48
N ASN A 199 -1.55 18.47 5.32
CA ASN A 199 -2.49 19.53 4.90
C ASN A 199 -3.61 19.73 5.93
N GLN A 200 -3.24 19.85 7.21
CA GLN A 200 -4.17 19.90 8.34
C GLN A 200 -4.18 21.26 9.03
N ILE A 201 -5.35 21.65 9.53
CA ILE A 201 -5.57 22.81 10.40
C ILE A 201 -6.06 22.30 11.76
N PRO A 202 -5.44 22.71 12.87
CA PRO A 202 -5.93 22.36 14.20
C PRO A 202 -7.39 22.76 14.44
N LEU A 203 -8.21 21.83 14.92
CA LEU A 203 -9.66 22.00 15.11
C LEU A 203 -9.99 23.09 16.14
N PHE A 204 -9.12 23.31 17.13
CA PHE A 204 -9.30 24.39 18.10
C PHE A 204 -9.32 25.77 17.43
N LEU A 205 -8.60 25.95 16.31
CA LEU A 205 -8.61 27.20 15.54
C LEU A 205 -9.95 27.37 14.82
N LEU A 206 -10.51 26.29 14.26
CA LEU A 206 -11.83 26.34 13.62
C LEU A 206 -12.92 26.69 14.64
N ARG A 207 -12.84 26.13 15.85
CA ARG A 207 -13.73 26.51 16.95
C ARG A 207 -13.62 28.00 17.29
N LYS A 208 -12.39 28.51 17.46
CA LYS A 208 -12.15 29.94 17.73
C LYS A 208 -12.64 30.86 16.61
N LEU A 209 -12.56 30.43 15.34
CA LEU A 209 -13.12 31.19 14.21
C LEU A 209 -14.65 31.22 14.22
N LEU A 210 -15.31 30.20 14.77
CA LEU A 210 -16.77 30.14 14.89
C LEU A 210 -17.33 30.89 16.10
N GLU A 211 -16.59 30.98 17.20
CA GLU A 211 -17.03 31.65 18.44
C GLU A 211 -17.66 33.04 18.23
N PRO A 212 -17.08 33.97 17.43
CA PRO A 212 -17.67 35.28 17.20
C PRO A 212 -18.84 35.27 16.20
N GLN A 213 -19.13 34.14 15.56
CA GLN A 213 -20.27 33.93 14.66
C GLN A 213 -21.47 33.29 15.37
N CYS A 214 -21.26 32.74 16.57
CA CYS A 214 -22.28 32.07 17.39
C CYS A 214 -22.68 32.93 18.60
N SER A 215 -23.71 32.52 19.33
CA SER A 215 -24.18 33.17 20.57
C SER A 215 -23.32 32.79 21.78
N SER A 216 -22.79 31.56 21.79
CA SER A 216 -21.90 31.06 22.84
C SER A 216 -20.76 30.18 22.29
N ALA A 217 -19.73 29.93 23.09
CA ALA A 217 -18.62 29.02 22.74
C ALA A 217 -19.04 27.54 22.74
N GLU A 218 -20.14 27.20 23.40
CA GLU A 218 -20.77 25.88 23.38
C GLU A 218 -21.49 25.66 22.04
N GLU A 219 -22.29 26.63 21.59
CA GLU A 219 -22.97 26.59 20.29
C GLU A 219 -21.96 26.47 19.13
N ALA A 220 -20.83 27.18 19.22
CA ALA A 220 -19.74 27.06 18.24
C ALA A 220 -19.15 25.63 18.21
N GLY A 221 -19.01 24.99 19.37
CA GLY A 221 -18.55 23.62 19.50
C GLY A 221 -19.53 22.61 18.91
N GLU A 222 -20.82 22.73 19.22
CA GLU A 222 -21.88 21.88 18.66
C GLU A 222 -22.02 22.02 17.15
N LEU A 223 -21.94 23.25 16.65
CA LEU A 223 -21.98 23.53 15.21
C LEU A 223 -20.79 22.90 14.48
N LEU A 224 -19.57 23.03 15.03
CA LEU A 224 -18.39 22.36 14.50
C LEU A 224 -18.52 20.83 14.58
N GLY A 225 -19.08 20.31 15.68
CA GLY A 225 -19.39 18.89 15.87
C GLY A 225 -20.28 18.34 14.77
N ARG A 226 -21.39 19.02 14.44
CA ARG A 226 -22.29 18.61 13.34
C ARG A 226 -21.60 18.64 11.98
N MET A 227 -20.85 19.71 11.71
CA MET A 227 -20.07 19.85 10.48
C MET A 227 -19.09 18.69 10.26
N VAL A 228 -18.27 18.42 11.28
CA VAL A 228 -17.26 17.36 11.24
C VAL A 228 -17.93 15.98 11.18
N THR A 229 -19.00 15.76 11.94
CA THR A 229 -19.75 14.50 11.90
C THR A 229 -20.30 14.20 10.52
N GLY A 230 -20.91 15.18 9.85
CA GLY A 230 -21.38 15.02 8.48
C GLY A 230 -20.24 14.70 7.50
N LEU A 231 -19.08 15.34 7.66
CA LEU A 231 -17.90 15.06 6.84
C LEU A 231 -17.39 13.63 7.06
N MET A 232 -17.28 13.19 8.32
CA MET A 232 -16.79 11.86 8.64
C MET A 232 -17.74 10.77 8.14
N LYS A 233 -19.06 10.99 8.18
CA LYS A 233 -20.05 10.08 7.59
C LYS A 233 -19.87 9.92 6.06
N GLU A 234 -19.51 11.01 5.38
CA GLU A 234 -19.25 10.98 3.93
C GLU A 234 -17.93 10.27 3.58
N LEU A 235 -16.86 10.53 4.35
CA LEU A 235 -15.50 10.09 4.03
C LEU A 235 -15.08 8.77 4.67
N CYS A 236 -15.87 8.24 5.62
CA CYS A 236 -15.56 6.99 6.28
C CYS A 236 -15.52 5.84 5.25
N PRO A 237 -14.35 5.19 5.06
CA PRO A 237 -14.21 4.12 4.07
C PRO A 237 -15.00 2.87 4.47
N PHE A 238 -15.25 2.67 5.77
CA PHE A 238 -15.99 1.53 6.28
C PHE A 238 -17.47 1.87 6.49
N LYS A 239 -18.34 0.89 6.25
CA LYS A 239 -19.75 1.03 6.61
C LYS A 239 -19.90 0.91 8.14
N MET A 240 -19.85 2.04 8.81
CA MET A 240 -20.15 2.16 10.24
C MET A 240 -21.66 2.00 10.48
N MET A 241 -22.04 1.57 11.69
CA MET A 241 -23.43 1.29 12.09
C MET A 241 -24.42 2.42 11.77
N ASP A 242 -25.72 2.10 11.86
CA ASP A 242 -26.82 3.08 11.88
C ASP A 242 -26.68 4.12 13.03
N ASN A 243 -25.84 3.83 14.04
CA ASN A 243 -25.46 4.75 15.13
C ASN A 243 -23.98 5.14 15.00
N PHE A 244 -23.72 6.17 14.19
CA PHE A 244 -22.42 6.80 14.10
C PHE A 244 -22.00 7.33 15.50
N PRO A 245 -20.77 7.07 15.99
CA PRO A 245 -20.39 7.44 17.35
C PRO A 245 -20.42 8.95 17.56
N ALA A 246 -20.77 9.38 18.78
CA ALA A 246 -20.74 10.78 19.13
C ALA A 246 -19.29 11.31 19.06
N ILE A 247 -19.06 12.30 18.20
CA ILE A 247 -17.75 12.94 18.04
C ILE A 247 -17.64 14.07 19.06
N ASP A 248 -16.65 13.98 19.93
CA ASP A 248 -16.18 15.12 20.71
C ASP A 248 -14.99 15.77 20.01
N VAL A 249 -15.26 16.80 19.20
CA VAL A 249 -14.25 17.52 18.43
C VAL A 249 -13.15 18.11 19.33
N ALA A 250 -13.45 18.41 20.60
CA ALA A 250 -12.47 18.99 21.52
C ALA A 250 -11.35 18.02 21.90
N LYS A 251 -11.55 16.71 21.73
CA LYS A 251 -10.57 15.66 22.05
C LYS A 251 -9.60 15.33 20.91
N HIS A 252 -9.77 15.95 19.75
CA HIS A 252 -8.98 15.66 18.55
C HIS A 252 -8.27 16.91 18.06
N ALA A 253 -7.01 16.79 17.63
CA ALA A 253 -6.26 17.93 17.14
C ALA A 253 -6.67 18.33 15.73
N HIS A 254 -6.90 17.37 14.81
CA HIS A 254 -7.28 17.66 13.42
C HIS A 254 -8.20 16.60 12.78
N LEU A 255 -8.67 16.86 11.55
CA LEU A 255 -9.67 16.03 10.85
C LEU A 255 -9.19 14.59 10.59
N LEU A 256 -7.94 14.40 10.15
CA LEU A 256 -7.39 13.08 9.87
C LEU A 256 -7.21 12.22 11.14
N GLU A 257 -6.75 12.80 12.25
CA GLU A 257 -6.67 12.11 13.54
C GLU A 257 -8.05 11.66 14.01
N LEU A 258 -9.04 12.54 13.89
CA LEU A 258 -10.42 12.23 14.25
C LEU A 258 -10.94 11.06 13.41
N LEU A 259 -10.72 11.09 12.10
CA LEU A 259 -11.08 9.97 11.23
C LEU A 259 -10.36 8.69 11.65
N TYR A 260 -9.05 8.76 11.95
CA TYR A 260 -8.31 7.60 12.42
C TYR A 260 -8.92 6.98 13.69
N HIS A 261 -9.24 7.79 14.70
CA HIS A 261 -9.84 7.30 15.95
C HIS A 261 -11.27 6.78 15.81
N LEU A 262 -11.98 7.15 14.73
CA LEU A 262 -13.25 6.52 14.36
C LEU A 262 -13.08 5.12 13.78
N LEU A 263 -11.96 4.87 13.07
CA LEU A 263 -11.68 3.58 12.40
C LEU A 263 -10.86 2.63 13.27
N VAL A 264 -10.16 3.18 14.26
CA VAL A 264 -9.37 2.43 15.24
C VAL A 264 -9.65 3.04 16.62
N PRO A 265 -10.79 2.70 17.25
CA PRO A 265 -11.10 3.15 18.60
C PRO A 265 -10.02 2.65 19.56
N LYS A 266 -9.55 3.53 20.45
CA LYS A 266 -8.69 3.08 21.55
C LYS A 266 -9.51 2.15 22.45
N PRO A 267 -8.96 1.02 22.91
CA PRO A 267 -9.59 0.27 23.99
C PRO A 267 -9.76 1.22 25.17
N SER A 268 -10.95 1.26 25.77
CA SER A 268 -11.24 2.13 26.92
C SER A 268 -10.21 1.88 28.02
N ASP A 269 -9.87 2.91 28.81
CA ASP A 269 -8.91 2.81 29.92
C ASP A 269 -9.30 1.67 30.90
N ASP A 270 -10.59 1.36 31.02
CA ASP A 270 -11.12 0.22 31.81
C ASP A 270 -10.73 -1.17 31.25
N ALA A 271 -10.48 -1.30 29.94
CA ALA A 271 -10.07 -2.55 29.30
C ALA A 271 -8.54 -2.71 29.30
N ALA A 272 -7.79 -1.60 29.29
CA ALA A 272 -6.34 -1.60 29.41
C ALA A 272 -5.88 -2.04 30.81
N ALA A 273 -6.61 -1.65 31.87
CA ALA A 273 -6.34 -2.09 33.24
C ALA A 273 -6.50 -3.61 33.46
N ALA A 274 -7.22 -4.31 32.57
CA ALA A 274 -7.38 -5.77 32.63
C ALA A 274 -6.29 -6.54 31.87
N ALA A 275 -5.49 -5.86 31.05
CA ALA A 275 -4.46 -6.45 30.19
C ALA A 275 -3.02 -6.16 30.68
N ASP A 276 -2.87 -5.40 31.76
CA ASP A 276 -1.58 -4.95 32.31
C ASP A 276 -0.90 -6.04 33.17
N GLY A 277 -0.70 -7.20 32.55
CA GLY A 277 -0.11 -8.39 33.17
C GLY A 277 0.90 -9.11 32.29
N HIS A 278 1.47 -8.46 31.28
CA HIS A 278 2.69 -8.91 30.59
C HIS A 278 3.35 -7.75 29.84
N ASP A 279 4.18 -7.02 30.58
CA ASP A 279 5.17 -6.09 30.05
C ASP A 279 6.39 -6.92 29.57
N GLU A 280 6.57 -7.04 28.26
CA GLU A 280 7.89 -7.25 27.68
C GLU A 280 8.22 -6.00 26.86
N GLY A 281 8.90 -5.07 27.52
CA GLY A 281 9.55 -3.94 26.89
C GLY A 281 10.56 -4.43 25.85
N TYR A 282 10.39 -3.99 24.61
CA TYR A 282 11.43 -4.11 23.60
C TYR A 282 12.29 -2.86 23.66
N ASP A 283 13.43 -2.98 24.33
CA ASP A 283 14.52 -2.03 24.27
C ASP A 283 14.99 -1.85 22.83
N ILE A 284 15.13 -0.59 22.40
CA ILE A 284 15.85 -0.23 21.19
C ILE A 284 17.34 -0.36 21.50
N GLU A 285 17.93 -1.53 21.21
CA GLU A 285 19.38 -1.66 21.18
C GLU A 285 19.94 -0.91 19.96
N GLU A 286 20.53 0.25 20.20
CA GLU A 286 21.56 0.80 19.32
C GLU A 286 22.84 -0.04 19.48
N GLN A 287 23.20 -0.84 18.47
CA GLN A 287 24.50 -1.49 18.44
C GLN A 287 25.54 -0.66 17.66
N PRO A 288 26.77 -0.54 18.19
CA PRO A 288 27.83 0.27 17.61
C PRO A 288 28.55 -0.46 16.47
N VAL A 289 29.15 0.34 15.59
CA VAL A 289 30.06 -0.09 14.54
C VAL A 289 31.38 -0.52 15.15
N ASP A 290 31.80 -1.77 14.94
CA ASP A 290 33.23 -2.06 14.80
C ASP A 290 33.51 -3.29 13.93
N GLY A 291 34.60 -3.19 13.16
CA GLY A 291 35.00 -4.16 12.15
C GLY A 291 35.80 -5.35 12.71
N GLY A 292 35.77 -6.46 11.97
CA GLY A 292 36.65 -7.59 12.22
C GLY A 292 36.25 -8.79 11.36
N GLY A 293 37.03 -9.06 10.31
CA GLY A 293 36.80 -10.18 9.39
C GLY A 293 37.09 -11.55 10.01
N GLY A 294 36.44 -12.57 9.45
CA GLY A 294 36.73 -13.97 9.73
C GLY A 294 35.81 -14.87 8.91
N GLY A 295 36.36 -15.48 7.86
CA GLY A 295 35.62 -16.34 6.95
C GLY A 295 35.17 -17.65 7.59
N GLY A 296 33.97 -18.08 7.21
CA GLY A 296 33.42 -19.41 7.49
C GLY A 296 32.44 -19.78 6.39
N GLU A 297 32.82 -20.76 5.57
CA GLU A 297 32.08 -21.27 4.42
C GLU A 297 30.81 -22.02 4.86
N GLU A 298 29.63 -21.57 4.42
CA GLU A 298 28.42 -22.40 4.44
C GLU A 298 28.20 -23.08 3.08
N LYS A 299 28.26 -24.41 3.12
CA LYS A 299 27.90 -25.33 2.04
C LYS A 299 26.41 -25.22 1.71
N GLN A 300 26.08 -24.69 0.54
CA GLN A 300 24.78 -24.92 -0.07
C GLN A 300 24.84 -26.19 -0.94
N GLN A 301 24.33 -27.29 -0.40
CA GLN A 301 24.21 -28.56 -1.13
C GLN A 301 23.18 -28.46 -2.26
N SER A 302 23.66 -28.67 -3.47
CA SER A 302 22.88 -28.90 -4.69
C SER A 302 22.11 -30.22 -4.59
N ALA A 303 20.86 -30.15 -4.15
CA ALA A 303 19.92 -31.29 -4.13
C ALA A 303 19.33 -31.62 -5.53
N GLY A 304 19.81 -30.97 -6.60
CA GLY A 304 19.34 -31.21 -7.97
C GLY A 304 20.12 -32.28 -8.76
N CYS A 305 21.28 -32.73 -8.27
CA CYS A 305 22.22 -33.53 -9.06
C CYS A 305 22.13 -35.06 -8.82
N GLU A 306 21.56 -35.52 -7.69
CA GLU A 306 21.47 -36.97 -7.41
C GLU A 306 20.43 -37.69 -8.28
N TYR A 307 19.30 -37.04 -8.57
CA TYR A 307 18.21 -37.67 -9.32
C TYR A 307 18.58 -37.92 -10.79
N VAL A 308 19.36 -37.02 -11.39
CA VAL A 308 19.87 -37.15 -12.76
C VAL A 308 20.90 -38.27 -12.85
N LYS A 309 21.77 -38.42 -11.85
CA LYS A 309 22.74 -39.52 -11.76
C LYS A 309 22.04 -40.88 -11.61
N GLN A 310 21.01 -40.96 -10.76
CA GLN A 310 20.21 -42.18 -10.58
C GLN A 310 19.43 -42.57 -11.84
N LEU A 311 18.84 -41.59 -12.54
CA LEU A 311 18.12 -41.82 -13.79
C LEU A 311 19.05 -42.33 -14.91
N LEU A 312 20.23 -41.72 -15.06
CA LEU A 312 21.21 -42.16 -16.07
C LEU A 312 21.79 -43.55 -15.76
N ALA A 313 22.00 -43.87 -14.48
CA ALA A 313 22.44 -45.20 -14.06
C ALA A 313 21.36 -46.27 -14.32
N ALA A 314 20.09 -45.97 -14.05
CA ALA A 314 18.97 -46.88 -14.32
C ALA A 314 18.78 -47.13 -15.83
N VAL A 315 18.87 -46.07 -16.64
CA VAL A 315 18.80 -46.17 -18.11
C VAL A 315 19.99 -46.95 -18.66
N TRP A 316 21.21 -46.74 -18.14
CA TRP A 316 22.39 -47.53 -18.52
C TRP A 316 22.27 -49.00 -18.14
N GLY A 317 21.69 -49.30 -16.98
CA GLY A 317 21.36 -50.65 -16.53
C GLY A 317 20.46 -51.40 -17.51
N ILE A 318 19.35 -50.76 -17.93
CA ILE A 318 18.38 -51.31 -18.88
C ILE A 318 19.00 -51.55 -20.28
N VAL A 319 19.87 -50.64 -20.73
CA VAL A 319 20.59 -50.78 -22.01
C VAL A 319 21.62 -51.91 -21.95
N SER A 320 22.26 -52.13 -20.80
CA SER A 320 23.26 -53.19 -20.63
C SER A 320 22.66 -54.60 -20.56
N SER A 321 21.43 -54.75 -20.07
CA SER A 321 20.71 -56.04 -19.98
C SER A 321 20.17 -56.56 -21.32
N LEU A 322 20.21 -55.76 -22.38
CA LEU A 322 19.77 -56.13 -23.74
C LEU A 322 20.87 -56.84 -24.58
N LYS A 323 22.01 -57.19 -23.98
CA LYS A 323 23.19 -57.76 -24.68
C LYS A 323 23.18 -59.28 -24.88
N SER A 324 22.14 -60.01 -24.52
CA SER A 324 22.08 -61.48 -24.70
C SER A 324 20.83 -61.94 -25.45
N GLY A 325 20.99 -62.44 -26.68
CA GLY A 325 19.93 -63.02 -27.52
C GLY A 325 19.75 -62.31 -28.86
N PRO A 326 18.87 -62.79 -29.77
CA PRO A 326 18.76 -62.36 -31.17
C PRO A 326 18.19 -60.92 -31.35
N MET A 327 18.26 -60.10 -30.31
CA MET A 327 17.82 -58.70 -30.27
C MET A 327 18.95 -57.70 -30.57
N GLN A 328 20.07 -58.17 -31.14
CA GLN A 328 21.23 -57.35 -31.54
C GLN A 328 20.90 -56.33 -32.65
N TYR A 329 19.78 -56.51 -33.36
CA TYR A 329 19.32 -55.60 -34.42
C TYR A 329 18.53 -54.39 -33.89
N VAL A 330 18.05 -54.42 -32.64
CA VAL A 330 17.32 -53.30 -32.01
C VAL A 330 18.26 -52.35 -31.26
N ALA A 331 19.48 -52.81 -30.89
CA ALA A 331 20.46 -52.01 -30.16
C ALA A 331 21.13 -50.89 -31.00
N LYS A 332 21.21 -51.04 -32.33
CA LYS A 332 21.88 -50.09 -33.22
C LYS A 332 21.21 -48.70 -33.26
N PRO A 333 19.89 -48.56 -33.43
CA PRO A 333 19.24 -47.24 -33.40
C PRO A 333 19.30 -46.57 -32.01
N ILE A 334 19.23 -47.34 -30.92
CA ILE A 334 19.30 -46.80 -29.54
C ILE A 334 20.72 -46.31 -29.21
N SER A 335 21.76 -47.04 -29.64
CA SER A 335 23.16 -46.59 -29.48
C SER A 335 23.51 -45.36 -30.31
N PHE A 336 22.80 -45.13 -31.42
CA PHE A 336 22.93 -43.95 -32.27
C PHE A 336 22.27 -42.72 -31.63
N ALA A 337 21.12 -42.87 -30.98
CA ALA A 337 20.47 -41.78 -30.24
C ALA A 337 21.29 -41.30 -29.02
N VAL A 338 22.07 -42.18 -28.40
CA VAL A 338 22.96 -41.85 -27.26
C VAL A 338 24.33 -41.33 -27.71
N LYS A 339 24.74 -41.58 -28.97
CA LYS A 339 26.01 -41.12 -29.55
C LYS A 339 25.87 -40.03 -30.61
N ALA A 340 24.67 -39.57 -30.91
CA ALA A 340 24.47 -38.41 -31.77
C ALA A 340 25.16 -37.20 -31.13
N PRO A 341 26.05 -36.49 -31.84
CA PRO A 341 26.73 -35.32 -31.29
C PRO A 341 25.68 -34.30 -30.86
N TRP A 342 25.85 -33.69 -29.69
CA TRP A 342 25.00 -32.64 -29.13
C TRP A 342 24.80 -31.39 -30.04
N LYS A 343 25.33 -31.40 -31.27
CA LYS A 343 25.16 -30.38 -32.31
C LYS A 343 23.75 -30.29 -32.91
N MET A 344 22.83 -31.22 -32.65
CA MET A 344 21.42 -31.08 -33.07
C MET A 344 20.50 -30.45 -32.02
N LEU A 345 20.96 -30.24 -30.78
CA LEU A 345 20.17 -29.58 -29.72
C LEU A 345 20.30 -28.05 -29.72
N THR A 346 21.07 -27.48 -30.64
CA THR A 346 21.29 -26.02 -30.75
C THR A 346 20.30 -25.31 -31.68
N VAL A 347 19.32 -26.01 -32.26
CA VAL A 347 18.38 -25.44 -33.25
C VAL A 347 16.98 -25.15 -32.65
N VAL A 348 16.76 -25.45 -31.37
CA VAL A 348 15.50 -25.11 -30.66
C VAL A 348 15.68 -23.78 -29.90
N PRO A 349 14.85 -22.76 -30.13
CA PRO A 349 14.90 -21.51 -29.37
C PRO A 349 14.72 -21.79 -27.87
N GLY A 350 15.69 -21.39 -27.04
CA GLY A 350 15.63 -21.52 -25.56
C GLY A 350 16.80 -22.24 -24.89
N PHE A 351 17.72 -22.86 -25.63
CA PHE A 351 18.90 -23.56 -25.05
C PHE A 351 20.18 -22.72 -24.96
N SER A 352 20.17 -21.46 -25.37
CA SER A 352 21.35 -20.56 -25.33
C SER A 352 21.74 -20.11 -23.91
N ALA A 353 20.92 -20.35 -22.89
CA ALA A 353 21.18 -19.93 -21.51
C ALA A 353 22.05 -20.91 -20.68
N MET A 354 22.44 -22.07 -21.24
CA MET A 354 23.28 -23.06 -20.54
C MET A 354 24.74 -23.10 -21.04
N LYS A 355 25.21 -22.08 -21.76
CA LYS A 355 26.57 -22.08 -22.32
C LYS A 355 27.68 -21.75 -21.33
N HIS A 356 27.38 -21.21 -20.14
CA HIS A 356 28.40 -20.64 -19.25
C HIS A 356 28.79 -21.36 -17.94
N PRO A 357 28.32 -22.58 -17.59
CA PRO A 357 28.91 -23.34 -16.48
C PRO A 357 29.68 -24.62 -16.87
N VAL A 358 29.89 -24.91 -18.17
CA VAL A 358 30.49 -26.19 -18.61
C VAL A 358 31.85 -26.04 -19.29
N GLU A 359 32.17 -24.87 -19.86
CA GLU A 359 33.50 -24.61 -20.45
C GLU A 359 34.59 -24.30 -19.40
N SER A 360 34.22 -23.90 -18.17
CA SER A 360 35.17 -23.66 -17.07
C SER A 360 35.59 -24.92 -16.30
N PHE A 361 35.04 -26.09 -16.63
CA PHE A 361 35.33 -27.33 -15.91
C PHE A 361 36.33 -28.27 -16.62
N PHE A 362 36.67 -28.02 -17.89
CA PHE A 362 37.47 -28.96 -18.69
C PHE A 362 38.83 -28.46 -19.22
N MET A 363 39.28 -27.27 -18.83
CA MET A 363 40.61 -26.76 -19.23
C MET A 363 41.36 -26.20 -18.02
N SER A 364 41.84 -27.11 -17.16
CA SER A 364 42.95 -26.84 -16.25
C SER A 364 44.04 -27.86 -16.56
N GLY A 365 45.15 -27.39 -17.14
CA GLY A 365 46.35 -28.19 -17.37
C GLY A 365 47.17 -27.74 -18.58
N GLY A 366 48.27 -27.01 -18.33
CA GLY A 366 49.37 -26.83 -19.28
C GLY A 366 49.67 -25.38 -19.66
N GLY A 367 50.86 -24.89 -19.29
CA GLY A 367 51.28 -23.50 -19.43
C GLY A 367 51.96 -23.13 -20.75
N GLY A 368 52.30 -21.83 -20.86
CA GLY A 368 53.13 -21.24 -21.92
C GLY A 368 52.66 -19.84 -22.35
N ASP A 369 53.30 -18.80 -21.81
CA ASP A 369 53.42 -17.45 -22.41
C ASP A 369 54.61 -17.43 -23.41
N PRO A 370 54.88 -16.39 -24.24
CA PRO A 370 54.31 -15.03 -24.30
C PRO A 370 53.97 -14.48 -25.71
N SER A 371 53.28 -13.32 -25.80
CA SER A 371 53.76 -12.07 -26.44
C SER A 371 52.66 -11.18 -27.08
N SER A 372 52.71 -9.88 -26.74
CA SER A 372 52.30 -8.66 -27.48
C SER A 372 50.83 -8.52 -27.95
N SER A 373 50.10 -7.39 -27.84
CA SER A 373 50.47 -5.98 -27.67
C SER A 373 49.22 -5.10 -27.36
N SER A 374 49.40 -4.17 -26.42
CA SER A 374 48.97 -2.74 -26.41
C SER A 374 47.49 -2.28 -26.48
N THR A 375 47.14 -1.50 -25.44
CA THR A 375 46.37 -0.22 -25.40
C THR A 375 44.85 -0.25 -25.66
N ALA A 376 43.97 0.46 -24.94
CA ALA A 376 44.08 1.62 -24.05
C ALA A 376 42.93 1.65 -23.01
N ALA A 377 43.15 2.42 -21.94
CA ALA A 377 42.31 2.57 -20.75
C ALA A 377 41.05 3.43 -20.96
N GLY A 378 40.04 3.17 -20.13
CA GLY A 378 38.91 4.06 -19.83
C GLY A 378 38.27 3.63 -18.51
N GLN A 379 38.39 4.47 -17.48
CA GLN A 379 37.81 4.32 -16.14
C GLN A 379 36.31 4.61 -16.17
N ASP A 380 35.49 3.79 -15.50
CA ASP A 380 34.15 4.22 -15.06
C ASP A 380 33.86 3.66 -13.65
N HIS A 381 33.70 4.59 -12.71
CA HIS A 381 33.24 4.38 -11.36
C HIS A 381 31.74 4.09 -11.36
N HIS A 382 31.31 2.91 -10.89
CA HIS A 382 29.90 2.66 -10.57
C HIS A 382 29.70 2.40 -9.09
N HIS A 383 28.89 3.29 -8.50
CA HIS A 383 28.30 3.26 -7.17
C HIS A 383 27.78 1.88 -6.76
N ALA A 384 28.17 1.46 -5.55
CA ALA A 384 27.52 0.39 -4.82
C ALA A 384 26.07 0.81 -4.52
N ILE A 385 25.12 0.21 -5.25
CA ILE A 385 23.70 0.31 -4.94
C ILE A 385 23.46 -0.53 -3.68
N SER A 386 23.28 0.16 -2.56
CA SER A 386 22.62 -0.37 -1.36
C SER A 386 21.26 -0.92 -1.77
N ARG A 387 21.10 -2.25 -1.74
CA ARG A 387 19.80 -2.89 -1.95
C ARG A 387 18.84 -2.44 -0.84
N PRO A 388 17.63 -1.95 -1.16
CA PRO A 388 16.61 -1.68 -0.15
C PRO A 388 16.24 -2.98 0.60
N PRO A 389 15.82 -2.92 1.88
CA PRO A 389 15.35 -4.10 2.58
C PRO A 389 14.13 -4.68 1.85
N LEU A 390 14.10 -6.01 1.69
CA LEU A 390 12.99 -6.73 1.09
C LEU A 390 11.75 -6.55 1.97
N ILE A 391 10.70 -5.94 1.41
CA ILE A 391 9.38 -5.82 2.05
C ILE A 391 8.77 -7.23 2.08
N GLU A 392 8.56 -7.79 3.26
CA GLU A 392 7.87 -9.06 3.44
C GLU A 392 6.35 -8.82 3.38
N GLU A 393 5.68 -9.35 2.37
CA GLU A 393 4.21 -9.28 2.24
C GLU A 393 3.54 -10.31 3.17
N ILE A 394 2.30 -10.04 3.59
CA ILE A 394 1.50 -11.05 4.31
C ILE A 394 1.34 -12.27 3.42
N MET A 395 1.84 -13.41 3.91
CA MET A 395 1.70 -14.69 3.24
C MET A 395 0.29 -15.23 3.46
N ILE A 396 -0.67 -14.83 2.62
CA ILE A 396 -2.04 -15.33 2.60
C ILE A 396 -2.47 -15.62 1.14
N PRO A 397 -3.21 -16.71 0.85
CA PRO A 397 -3.72 -16.95 -0.49
C PRO A 397 -4.79 -15.93 -0.89
N SER A 398 -4.91 -15.66 -2.19
CA SER A 398 -5.94 -14.76 -2.71
C SER A 398 -7.36 -15.27 -2.46
N VAL A 399 -8.34 -14.37 -2.51
CA VAL A 399 -9.77 -14.68 -2.32
C VAL A 399 -10.22 -15.83 -3.19
N THR A 400 -9.80 -15.87 -4.45
CA THR A 400 -10.16 -16.94 -5.39
C THR A 400 -9.55 -18.29 -4.98
N GLU A 401 -8.31 -18.31 -4.50
CA GLU A 401 -7.68 -19.53 -3.98
C GLU A 401 -8.33 -20.02 -2.69
N LEU A 402 -8.62 -19.10 -1.76
CA LEU A 402 -9.33 -19.37 -0.51
C LEU A 402 -10.74 -19.91 -0.77
N ALA A 403 -11.49 -19.28 -1.68
CA ALA A 403 -12.82 -19.73 -2.07
C ALA A 403 -12.79 -21.13 -2.72
N ALA A 404 -11.79 -21.41 -3.56
CA ALA A 404 -11.59 -22.74 -4.14
C ALA A 404 -11.26 -23.82 -3.09
N ALA A 405 -10.65 -23.42 -1.97
CA ALA A 405 -10.42 -24.26 -0.80
C ALA A 405 -11.63 -24.34 0.16
N GLY A 406 -12.74 -23.68 -0.16
CA GLY A 406 -13.98 -23.72 0.61
C GLY A 406 -14.03 -22.73 1.78
N VAL A 407 -13.18 -21.69 1.79
CA VAL A 407 -13.33 -20.55 2.70
C VAL A 407 -14.45 -19.65 2.19
N GLN A 408 -15.31 -19.21 3.09
CA GLN A 408 -16.37 -18.24 2.83
C GLN A 408 -15.98 -16.87 3.34
N PHE A 409 -16.58 -15.83 2.75
CA PHE A 409 -16.39 -14.44 3.17
C PHE A 409 -17.72 -13.88 3.64
N ALA A 410 -17.70 -13.20 4.78
CA ALA A 410 -18.87 -12.55 5.35
C ALA A 410 -18.53 -11.13 5.81
N PRO A 411 -19.45 -10.17 5.61
CA PRO A 411 -19.28 -8.81 6.07
C PRO A 411 -19.44 -8.74 7.60
N THR A 412 -18.64 -7.90 8.24
CA THR A 412 -18.87 -7.45 9.62
C THR A 412 -19.44 -6.04 9.62
N ASN A 413 -20.20 -5.74 10.68
CA ASN A 413 -20.62 -4.39 10.98
C ASN A 413 -19.59 -3.79 11.93
N GLY A 414 -18.77 -2.87 11.45
CA GLY A 414 -17.78 -2.19 12.29
C GLY A 414 -16.54 -1.75 11.53
N ASP A 415 -15.46 -1.60 12.30
CA ASP A 415 -14.21 -0.99 11.88
C ASP A 415 -13.12 -2.01 11.50
N ALA A 416 -11.90 -1.53 11.29
CA ALA A 416 -10.76 -2.37 10.90
C ALA A 416 -10.48 -3.50 11.90
N THR A 417 -10.80 -3.34 13.19
CA THR A 417 -10.54 -4.33 14.25
C THR A 417 -11.44 -5.57 14.19
N THR A 418 -12.52 -5.53 13.42
CA THR A 418 -13.53 -6.60 13.38
C THR A 418 -13.13 -7.84 12.57
N VAL A 419 -11.94 -7.85 11.97
CA VAL A 419 -11.41 -8.97 11.19
C VAL A 419 -11.26 -10.22 12.06
N SER A 420 -11.88 -11.32 11.66
CA SER A 420 -11.81 -12.60 12.40
C SER A 420 -12.04 -13.80 11.49
N PHE A 421 -11.61 -14.99 11.91
CA PHE A 421 -11.82 -16.23 11.18
C PHE A 421 -12.49 -17.29 12.06
N ASP A 422 -13.67 -17.77 11.63
CA ASP A 422 -14.32 -18.92 12.24
C ASP A 422 -13.91 -20.21 11.53
N ALA A 423 -13.09 -21.03 12.21
CA ALA A 423 -12.62 -22.30 11.69
C ALA A 423 -13.74 -23.36 11.56
N LYS A 424 -14.85 -23.25 12.30
CA LYS A 424 -15.96 -24.21 12.25
C LYS A 424 -16.79 -24.03 10.98
N THR A 425 -17.13 -22.80 10.65
CA THR A 425 -17.88 -22.46 9.43
C THR A 425 -16.97 -22.22 8.23
N ALA A 426 -15.65 -22.13 8.46
CA ALA A 426 -14.64 -21.72 7.50
C ALA A 426 -14.93 -20.33 6.90
N THR A 427 -15.33 -19.39 7.74
CA THR A 427 -15.71 -18.03 7.31
C THR A 427 -14.68 -17.01 7.75
N LEU A 428 -14.13 -16.26 6.80
CA LEU A 428 -13.35 -15.05 7.04
C LEU A 428 -14.30 -13.85 7.09
N HIS A 429 -14.35 -13.21 8.25
CA HIS A 429 -15.14 -12.04 8.55
C HIS A 429 -14.31 -10.78 8.30
N LEU A 430 -14.82 -9.85 7.49
CA LEU A 430 -14.12 -8.63 7.08
C LEU A 430 -15.07 -7.41 7.15
N PRO A 431 -14.57 -6.23 7.56
CA PRO A 431 -15.37 -5.01 7.56
C PRO A 431 -15.80 -4.63 6.14
N VAL A 432 -17.01 -4.10 6.03
CA VAL A 432 -17.52 -3.62 4.75
C VAL A 432 -16.77 -2.34 4.36
N VAL A 433 -16.06 -2.38 3.23
CA VAL A 433 -15.31 -1.24 2.71
C VAL A 433 -15.94 -0.70 1.43
N THR A 434 -16.14 0.62 1.37
CA THR A 434 -16.59 1.33 0.17
C THR A 434 -15.39 1.88 -0.57
N LEU A 435 -15.32 1.62 -1.88
CA LEU A 435 -14.26 2.12 -2.76
C LEU A 435 -14.86 3.11 -3.76
N ASP A 436 -14.55 4.40 -3.61
CA ASP A 436 -15.12 5.48 -4.41
C ASP A 436 -14.17 6.07 -5.48
N GLY A 437 -13.02 5.43 -5.72
CA GLY A 437 -12.02 5.88 -6.68
C GLY A 437 -10.78 6.44 -5.98
N SER A 438 -10.32 7.61 -6.44
CA SER A 438 -9.08 8.24 -5.95
C SER A 438 -9.20 8.83 -4.54
N THR A 439 -10.41 9.12 -4.05
CA THR A 439 -10.61 9.66 -2.70
C THR A 439 -10.28 8.60 -1.66
N THR A 440 -10.92 7.43 -1.72
CA THR A 440 -10.68 6.33 -0.77
C THR A 440 -9.21 5.92 -0.71
N GLU A 441 -8.53 5.78 -1.85
CA GLU A 441 -7.10 5.41 -1.88
C GLU A 441 -6.25 6.41 -1.08
N VAL A 442 -6.46 7.70 -1.33
CA VAL A 442 -5.66 8.74 -0.70
C VAL A 442 -6.00 8.89 0.78
N VAL A 443 -7.28 8.77 1.16
CA VAL A 443 -7.68 8.77 2.57
C VAL A 443 -7.04 7.61 3.33
N LEU A 444 -7.12 6.38 2.82
CA LEU A 444 -6.50 5.20 3.46
C LEU A 444 -4.98 5.36 3.58
N ARG A 445 -4.30 5.84 2.53
CA ARG A 445 -2.85 6.08 2.56
C ARG A 445 -2.45 7.12 3.61
N ASN A 446 -3.18 8.21 3.74
CA ASN A 446 -2.89 9.24 4.74
C ASN A 446 -3.21 8.79 6.15
N LEU A 447 -4.25 7.97 6.34
CA LEU A 447 -4.53 7.36 7.64
C LEU A 447 -3.42 6.38 8.06
N VAL A 448 -2.90 5.56 7.13
CA VAL A 448 -1.74 4.70 7.39
C VAL A 448 -0.48 5.52 7.68
N ALA A 449 -0.28 6.64 6.98
CA ALA A 449 0.83 7.55 7.26
C ALA A 449 0.69 8.22 8.65
N TYR A 450 -0.53 8.61 9.03
CA TYR A 450 -0.82 9.14 10.35
C TYR A 450 -0.53 8.08 11.42
N GLU A 451 -1.03 6.86 11.24
CA GLU A 451 -0.79 5.75 12.16
C GLU A 451 0.71 5.46 12.33
N ALA A 452 1.46 5.39 11.23
CA ALA A 452 2.90 5.16 11.25
C ALA A 452 3.72 6.29 11.91
N SER A 453 3.20 7.52 11.95
CA SER A 453 3.90 8.69 12.52
C SER A 453 3.46 9.03 13.94
N ALA A 454 2.19 8.80 14.29
CA ALA A 454 1.55 9.33 15.49
C ALA A 454 1.03 8.26 16.46
N ALA A 455 0.72 7.05 15.99
CA ALA A 455 0.10 6.03 16.84
C ALA A 455 1.16 5.37 17.74
N THR A 456 0.83 5.25 19.03
CA THR A 456 1.66 4.58 20.05
C THR A 456 1.37 3.08 20.19
N GLY A 457 0.32 2.58 19.52
CA GLY A 457 -0.14 1.19 19.61
C GLY A 457 0.14 0.37 18.35
N PRO A 458 -0.44 -0.84 18.26
CA PRO A 458 -0.37 -1.66 17.05
C PRO A 458 -0.88 -0.88 15.83
N LEU A 459 -0.19 -1.00 14.69
CA LEU A 459 -0.62 -0.34 13.44
C LEU A 459 -1.74 -1.16 12.78
N VAL A 460 -2.94 -1.05 13.35
CA VAL A 460 -4.16 -1.78 12.96
C VAL A 460 -4.55 -1.50 11.52
N LEU A 461 -4.54 -0.23 11.10
CA LEU A 461 -4.99 0.16 9.79
C LEU A 461 -3.98 -0.25 8.72
N ALA A 462 -2.69 -0.08 8.98
CA ALA A 462 -1.61 -0.62 8.15
C ALA A 462 -1.78 -2.13 7.97
N ARG A 463 -2.01 -2.87 9.07
CA ARG A 463 -2.20 -4.33 9.02
C ARG A 463 -3.43 -4.74 8.22
N TYR A 464 -4.53 -3.98 8.35
CA TYR A 464 -5.72 -4.18 7.54
C TYR A 464 -5.44 -3.97 6.05
N THR A 465 -4.73 -2.89 5.68
CA THR A 465 -4.40 -2.64 4.27
C THR A 465 -3.47 -3.70 3.68
N GLU A 466 -2.55 -4.23 4.48
CA GLU A 466 -1.70 -5.37 4.11
C GLU A 466 -2.53 -6.64 3.88
N LEU A 467 -3.49 -6.93 4.76
CA LEU A 467 -4.39 -8.08 4.62
C LEU A 467 -5.21 -7.97 3.34
N MET A 468 -5.81 -6.82 3.09
CA MET A 468 -6.64 -6.58 1.90
C MET A 468 -5.81 -6.69 0.61
N ASN A 469 -4.58 -6.16 0.60
CA ASN A 469 -3.61 -6.36 -0.48
C ASN A 469 -3.26 -7.85 -0.66
N GLY A 470 -3.01 -8.59 0.43
CA GLY A 470 -2.63 -10.00 0.35
C GLY A 470 -3.74 -10.92 -0.16
N ILE A 471 -5.02 -10.61 0.11
CA ILE A 471 -6.14 -11.42 -0.37
C ILE A 471 -6.69 -10.98 -1.74
N ILE A 472 -6.39 -9.76 -2.21
CA ILE A 472 -6.91 -9.21 -3.47
C ILE A 472 -5.78 -9.07 -4.50
N ASP A 473 -5.63 -10.04 -5.39
CA ASP A 473 -4.66 -9.96 -6.49
C ASP A 473 -5.29 -9.43 -7.78
N THR A 474 -6.53 -9.84 -8.06
CA THR A 474 -7.19 -9.67 -9.35
C THR A 474 -8.59 -9.05 -9.24
N GLY A 475 -9.14 -8.59 -10.36
CA GLY A 475 -10.54 -8.15 -10.41
C GLY A 475 -11.54 -9.26 -10.07
N GLU A 476 -11.18 -10.54 -10.23
CA GLU A 476 -12.04 -11.66 -9.83
C GLU A 476 -12.16 -11.77 -8.31
N ASP A 477 -11.08 -11.50 -7.58
CA ASP A 477 -11.04 -11.46 -6.12
C ASP A 477 -11.97 -10.36 -5.59
N VAL A 478 -11.88 -9.15 -6.18
CA VAL A 478 -12.79 -8.05 -5.87
C VAL A 478 -14.24 -8.43 -6.19
N ALA A 479 -14.49 -9.02 -7.36
CA ALA A 479 -15.83 -9.43 -7.75
C ALA A 479 -16.43 -10.48 -6.78
N ALA A 480 -15.59 -11.39 -6.26
CA ALA A 480 -16.00 -12.37 -5.27
C ALA A 480 -16.35 -11.72 -3.92
N LEU A 481 -15.52 -10.80 -3.42
CA LEU A 481 -15.80 -10.05 -2.19
C LEU A 481 -17.03 -9.14 -2.33
N ARG A 482 -17.22 -8.52 -3.50
CA ARG A 482 -18.40 -7.71 -3.82
C ARG A 482 -19.68 -8.52 -3.82
N ARG A 483 -19.68 -9.73 -4.39
CA ARG A 483 -20.84 -10.64 -4.33
C ARG A 483 -21.20 -11.05 -2.90
N ARG A 484 -20.23 -11.03 -1.97
CA ARG A 484 -20.42 -11.31 -0.55
C ARG A 484 -20.74 -10.06 0.28
N GLY A 485 -20.80 -8.89 -0.33
CA GLY A 485 -21.11 -7.63 0.36
C GLY A 485 -19.97 -7.07 1.22
N VAL A 486 -18.76 -7.63 1.14
CA VAL A 486 -17.57 -7.13 1.87
C VAL A 486 -17.01 -5.87 1.20
N VAL A 487 -17.02 -5.82 -0.14
CA VAL A 487 -16.52 -4.67 -0.90
C VAL A 487 -17.66 -4.01 -1.67
N LEU A 488 -17.89 -2.73 -1.39
CA LEU A 488 -18.81 -1.86 -2.15
C LEU A 488 -18.00 -1.07 -3.17
N ASN A 489 -17.81 -1.65 -4.35
CA ASN A 489 -17.04 -1.02 -5.43
C ASN A 489 -17.89 0.01 -6.20
N ARG A 490 -17.53 1.30 -6.11
CA ARG A 490 -18.09 2.40 -6.90
C ARG A 490 -17.13 2.91 -7.97
N MET A 491 -16.01 2.21 -8.19
CA MET A 491 -15.01 2.53 -9.23
C MET A 491 -15.48 2.05 -10.62
N LYS A 492 -14.71 2.32 -11.68
CA LYS A 492 -15.11 1.95 -13.06
C LYS A 492 -15.10 0.45 -13.30
N SER A 493 -14.27 -0.29 -12.57
CA SER A 493 -14.17 -1.75 -12.71
C SER A 493 -13.63 -2.41 -11.45
N ASP A 494 -13.93 -3.70 -11.29
CA ASP A 494 -13.35 -4.54 -10.23
C ASP A 494 -11.81 -4.66 -10.38
N GLY A 495 -11.28 -4.53 -11.60
CA GLY A 495 -9.83 -4.50 -11.85
C GLY A 495 -9.13 -3.21 -11.40
N GLU A 496 -9.84 -2.08 -11.36
CA GLU A 496 -9.31 -0.83 -10.82
C GLU A 496 -9.17 -0.90 -9.29
N ALA A 497 -10.19 -1.45 -8.62
CA ALA A 497 -10.16 -1.73 -7.19
C ALA A 497 -9.04 -2.69 -6.79
N ALA A 498 -8.78 -3.74 -7.58
CA ALA A 498 -7.65 -4.64 -7.34
C ALA A 498 -6.30 -3.90 -7.42
N ARG A 499 -6.12 -3.02 -8.42
CA ARG A 499 -4.89 -2.21 -8.55
C ARG A 499 -4.69 -1.25 -7.39
N LEU A 500 -5.77 -0.69 -6.85
CA LEU A 500 -5.72 0.17 -5.66
C LEU A 500 -5.12 -0.60 -4.49
N TRP A 501 -5.69 -1.76 -4.15
CA TRP A 501 -5.20 -2.60 -3.04
C TRP A 501 -3.76 -3.06 -3.24
N ASN A 502 -3.42 -3.55 -4.44
CA ASN A 502 -2.07 -3.94 -4.83
C ASN A 502 -1.01 -2.82 -4.73
N GLY A 503 -1.46 -1.57 -4.65
CA GLY A 503 -0.60 -0.40 -4.47
C GLY A 503 -0.41 0.05 -3.02
N MET A 504 -1.16 -0.49 -2.05
CA MET A 504 -1.22 0.02 -0.68
C MET A 504 0.02 -0.36 0.16
N SER A 505 0.48 -1.61 0.09
CA SER A 505 1.39 -2.19 1.10
C SER A 505 2.89 -1.97 0.86
N ARG A 506 3.29 -1.10 -0.07
CA ARG A 506 4.69 -1.04 -0.53
C ARG A 506 5.68 -0.34 0.42
N SER A 507 5.29 0.04 1.64
CA SER A 507 6.08 1.03 2.38
C SER A 507 5.91 1.08 3.90
N VAL A 508 5.28 0.07 4.51
CA VAL A 508 5.18 -0.06 5.97
C VAL A 508 5.88 -1.35 6.40
N ARG A 509 6.67 -1.31 7.48
CA ARG A 509 7.28 -2.50 8.09
C ARG A 509 6.15 -3.43 8.53
N LEU A 510 6.26 -4.74 8.31
CA LEU A 510 5.27 -5.72 8.76
C LEU A 510 4.84 -5.43 10.20
N THR A 511 3.54 -5.23 10.38
CA THR A 511 2.96 -4.99 11.68
C THR A 511 2.35 -6.26 12.24
N LYS A 512 2.39 -6.39 13.56
CA LYS A 512 1.74 -7.48 14.26
C LYS A 512 0.54 -6.94 15.01
N VAL A 513 -0.62 -7.49 14.71
CA VAL A 513 -1.90 -7.16 15.35
C VAL A 513 -2.53 -8.49 15.71
N ALA A 514 -2.46 -8.87 16.99
CA ALA A 514 -2.75 -10.22 17.46
C ALA A 514 -4.07 -10.79 16.92
N ALA A 515 -5.15 -10.00 16.90
CA ALA A 515 -6.45 -10.44 16.40
C ALA A 515 -6.45 -10.75 14.89
N MET A 516 -5.90 -9.84 14.06
CA MET A 516 -5.80 -10.05 12.62
C MET A 516 -4.83 -11.17 12.27
N ASP A 517 -3.71 -11.25 12.99
CA ASP A 517 -2.70 -12.30 12.78
C ASP A 517 -3.26 -13.67 13.12
N ALA A 518 -4.02 -13.79 14.22
CA ALA A 518 -4.73 -15.02 14.55
C ALA A 518 -5.74 -15.41 13.45
N ALA A 519 -6.42 -14.44 12.84
CA ALA A 519 -7.32 -14.70 11.71
C ALA A 519 -6.55 -15.20 10.48
N VAL A 520 -5.44 -14.54 10.11
CA VAL A 520 -4.57 -14.92 8.98
C VAL A 520 -3.99 -16.32 9.19
N GLU A 521 -3.46 -16.61 10.38
CA GLU A 521 -2.93 -17.92 10.73
C GLU A 521 -4.02 -19.00 10.69
N GLY A 522 -5.22 -18.69 11.18
CA GLY A 522 -6.38 -19.57 11.14
C GLY A 522 -6.78 -19.94 9.70
N VAL A 523 -6.88 -18.95 8.83
CA VAL A 523 -7.17 -19.13 7.40
C VAL A 523 -6.08 -19.97 6.73
N ASN A 524 -4.81 -19.65 6.97
CA ASN A 524 -3.67 -20.35 6.39
C ASN A 524 -3.60 -21.81 6.85
N ARG A 525 -3.87 -22.08 8.13
CA ARG A 525 -3.94 -23.44 8.67
C ARG A 525 -5.05 -24.24 8.02
N TYR A 526 -6.25 -23.66 7.90
CA TYR A 526 -7.39 -24.29 7.24
C TYR A 526 -7.12 -24.59 5.76
N HIS A 527 -6.58 -23.60 5.03
CA HIS A 527 -6.20 -23.74 3.62
C HIS A 527 -5.10 -24.81 3.43
N GLY A 528 -4.05 -24.78 4.25
CA GLY A 528 -2.91 -25.68 4.18
C GLY A 528 -3.24 -27.14 4.52
N ALA A 529 -4.25 -27.38 5.37
CA ALA A 529 -4.70 -28.71 5.75
C ALA A 529 -5.41 -29.46 4.61
N ARG A 530 -6.00 -28.75 3.63
CA ARG A 530 -6.86 -29.37 2.61
C ARG A 530 -6.05 -30.13 1.55
N TRP A 531 -6.42 -31.39 1.31
CA TRP A 531 -5.72 -32.26 0.36
C TRP A 531 -5.67 -31.68 -1.06
N ARG A 532 -6.71 -30.98 -1.52
CA ARG A 532 -6.72 -30.30 -2.83
C ARG A 532 -5.60 -29.27 -2.99
N VAL A 533 -5.26 -28.54 -1.93
CA VAL A 533 -4.17 -27.55 -1.94
C VAL A 533 -2.81 -28.25 -1.95
N LYS A 534 -2.67 -29.36 -1.21
CA LYS A 534 -1.47 -30.21 -1.26
C LYS A 534 -1.28 -30.84 -2.64
N ALA A 535 -2.36 -31.35 -3.24
CA ALA A 535 -2.37 -31.91 -4.59
C ALA A 535 -2.08 -30.86 -5.67
N ARG A 536 -2.63 -29.64 -5.56
CA ARG A 536 -2.32 -28.52 -6.47
C ARG A 536 -0.85 -28.09 -6.35
N ARG A 537 -0.31 -27.97 -5.13
CA ARG A 537 1.13 -27.71 -4.91
C ARG A 537 2.00 -28.81 -5.52
N PHE A 538 1.63 -30.07 -5.33
CA PHE A 538 2.29 -31.21 -5.95
C PHE A 538 2.24 -31.15 -7.48
N MET A 539 1.07 -30.94 -8.08
CA MET A 539 0.90 -30.78 -9.53
C MET A 539 1.75 -29.62 -10.08
N ARG A 540 1.75 -28.46 -9.43
CA ARG A 540 2.54 -27.29 -9.86
C ARG A 540 4.04 -27.58 -9.82
N ARG A 541 4.51 -28.21 -8.73
CA ARG A 541 5.94 -28.46 -8.51
C ARG A 541 6.51 -29.58 -9.37
N TYR A 542 5.76 -30.65 -9.57
CA TYR A 542 6.25 -31.86 -10.24
C TYR A 542 5.71 -32.04 -11.65
N VAL A 543 4.42 -31.77 -11.90
CA VAL A 543 3.82 -32.06 -13.20
C VAL A 543 3.99 -30.90 -14.18
N PHE A 544 3.70 -29.66 -13.74
CA PHE A 544 3.91 -28.48 -14.59
C PHE A 544 5.39 -28.12 -14.73
N GLY A 545 6.17 -28.21 -13.64
CA GLY A 545 7.62 -28.00 -13.69
C GLY A 545 8.36 -29.01 -14.57
N SER A 546 7.83 -30.21 -14.74
CA SER A 546 8.39 -31.25 -15.61
C SER A 546 7.57 -31.48 -16.89
N TRP A 547 6.72 -30.52 -17.28
CA TRP A 547 5.83 -30.69 -18.44
C TRP A 547 6.60 -30.97 -19.74
N GLN A 548 7.76 -30.33 -19.93
CA GLN A 548 8.64 -30.57 -21.08
C GLN A 548 9.28 -31.97 -21.08
N LEU A 549 9.59 -32.51 -19.89
CA LEU A 549 10.06 -33.90 -19.76
C LEU A 549 8.92 -34.88 -20.07
N LEU A 550 7.70 -34.56 -19.61
CA LEU A 550 6.51 -35.37 -19.84
C LEU A 550 6.14 -35.42 -21.33
N THR A 551 6.20 -34.29 -22.03
CA THR A 551 5.96 -34.24 -23.49
C THR A 551 7.04 -34.96 -24.27
N PHE A 552 8.30 -34.86 -23.85
CA PHE A 552 9.39 -35.63 -24.43
C PHE A 552 9.20 -37.14 -24.26
N LEU A 553 8.87 -37.59 -23.04
CA LEU A 553 8.53 -38.99 -22.75
C LEU A 553 7.35 -39.49 -23.58
N ALA A 554 6.29 -38.67 -23.72
CA ALA A 554 5.15 -38.99 -24.55
C ALA A 554 5.52 -39.13 -26.03
N ALA A 555 6.38 -38.24 -26.56
CA ALA A 555 6.86 -38.33 -27.94
C ALA A 555 7.71 -39.58 -28.19
N VAL A 556 8.61 -39.93 -27.25
CA VAL A 556 9.40 -41.17 -27.30
C VAL A 556 8.49 -42.40 -27.27
N LEU A 557 7.49 -42.41 -26.39
CA LEU A 557 6.51 -43.51 -26.30
C LEU A 557 5.73 -43.65 -27.61
N MET A 558 5.25 -42.54 -28.18
CA MET A 558 4.54 -42.54 -29.46
C MET A 558 5.41 -43.08 -30.60
N LEU A 559 6.70 -42.71 -30.62
CA LEU A 559 7.66 -43.20 -31.61
C LEU A 559 7.95 -44.71 -31.44
N LEU A 560 8.03 -45.20 -30.19
CA LEU A 560 8.15 -46.63 -29.90
C LEU A 560 6.89 -47.40 -30.33
N LEU A 561 5.70 -46.85 -30.10
CA LEU A 561 4.45 -47.47 -30.53
C LEU A 561 4.31 -47.50 -32.06
N THR A 562 4.70 -46.42 -32.76
CA THR A 562 4.68 -46.41 -34.24
C THR A 562 5.72 -47.35 -34.84
N THR A 563 6.92 -47.43 -34.27
CA THR A 563 7.94 -48.38 -34.71
C THR A 563 7.53 -49.83 -34.46
N LEU A 564 6.90 -50.13 -33.31
CA LEU A 564 6.32 -51.44 -33.03
C LEU A 564 5.18 -51.78 -34.00
N GLN A 565 4.30 -50.82 -34.31
CA GLN A 565 3.24 -50.99 -35.29
C GLN A 565 3.78 -51.26 -36.70
N ALA A 566 4.77 -50.50 -37.15
CA ALA A 566 5.42 -50.70 -38.44
C ALA A 566 6.14 -52.06 -38.50
N PHE A 567 6.84 -52.43 -37.43
CA PHE A 567 7.48 -53.74 -37.30
C PHE A 567 6.44 -54.87 -37.39
N CYS A 568 5.32 -54.76 -36.68
CA CYS A 568 4.26 -55.76 -36.69
C CYS A 568 3.45 -55.85 -37.99
N SER A 569 3.48 -54.79 -38.80
CA SER A 569 2.92 -54.79 -40.16
C SER A 569 3.81 -55.55 -41.16
N VAL A 570 5.13 -55.44 -41.02
CA VAL A 570 6.11 -56.09 -41.92
C VAL A 570 6.38 -57.54 -41.52
N TYR A 571 6.52 -57.80 -40.23
CA TYR A 571 6.72 -59.13 -39.66
C TYR A 571 5.45 -59.47 -38.88
N THR A 572 4.54 -60.24 -39.48
CA THR A 572 3.26 -60.63 -38.87
C THR A 572 3.42 -61.01 -37.39
N CYS A 573 3.08 -60.08 -36.49
CA CYS A 573 3.25 -60.22 -35.04
C CYS A 573 2.19 -61.14 -34.39
N SER A 574 1.60 -62.07 -35.14
CA SER A 574 0.56 -62.97 -34.65
C SER A 574 1.03 -63.95 -33.56
N ARG A 575 2.35 -64.10 -33.35
CA ARG A 575 2.92 -64.93 -32.28
C ARG A 575 3.27 -64.19 -30.98
N TRP A 576 3.32 -62.85 -30.97
CA TRP A 576 3.62 -62.08 -29.74
C TRP A 576 2.37 -61.49 -29.08
N PHE A 577 1.41 -61.04 -29.89
CA PHE A 577 0.05 -60.78 -29.43
C PHE A 577 -0.78 -61.99 -29.83
N GLY A 578 -0.87 -62.97 -28.92
CA GLY A 578 -1.65 -64.19 -29.15
C GLY A 578 -3.03 -63.85 -29.69
N ALA A 579 -3.46 -64.60 -30.70
CA ALA A 579 -4.70 -64.43 -31.45
C ALA A 579 -5.85 -63.87 -30.59
N VAL A 580 -6.15 -62.58 -30.73
CA VAL A 580 -7.49 -62.09 -30.42
C VAL A 580 -8.36 -62.54 -31.59
N ALA A 581 -8.98 -63.71 -31.42
CA ALA A 581 -9.98 -64.20 -32.34
C ALA A 581 -11.13 -63.17 -32.39
N VAL A 582 -11.21 -62.42 -33.48
CA VAL A 582 -12.38 -61.63 -33.82
C VAL A 582 -13.42 -62.62 -34.36
N ALA A 583 -14.50 -62.83 -33.61
CA ALA A 583 -15.67 -63.53 -34.10
C ALA A 583 -16.33 -62.71 -35.23
N PRO A 584 -16.81 -63.32 -36.33
CA PRO A 584 -17.48 -62.59 -37.38
C PRO A 584 -18.89 -62.14 -36.91
N PRO A 585 -19.38 -60.97 -37.35
CA PRO A 585 -20.72 -60.50 -37.02
C PRO A 585 -21.81 -61.32 -37.74
N PRO A 586 -23.05 -61.35 -37.20
CA PRO A 586 -24.17 -62.11 -37.77
C PRO A 586 -24.66 -61.60 -39.12
#